data_AF-A0A7K3D0K7-F1
#
_entry.id   AF-A0A7K3D0K7-F1
#
_cell.length_a   1.000
_cell.length_b   1.000
_cell.length_c   1.000
_cell.angle_alpha   90.00
_cell.angle_beta   90.00
_cell.angle_gamma   90.00
#
_symmetry.space_group_name_H-M   'P 1'
#
loop_
_entity.id
_entity.type
_entity.pdbx_description
1 polymer ?
#
loop_
_entity_poly.entity_id
_entity_poly.type
_entity_poly.pdbx_seq_one_letter_code
_entity_poly.pdbx_strand_id
1 'polypeptide(L)'
;MHVQEWLEQVPAVSIYALVGLVIGLESLGIPLPGEIVLVSAALLSSQHGDINPVILGACATAGAIIGDSIGYAIGRKGGRPLLAWLERKFPKHFGAANVATAERSFQKWGMWAVFFGRFIALLRIFAGPLAGVLRMPYWKFLIANVLGGIVWAGGTTAVIYYIGVVAEDWLKRFSYVGLGIAVLIGVGSMLFVKRRAKKVAAEAEAEAAAAEPAASATAAERQPVPVAD
;
A
#
# COMPACT_ATOMS: atom_id res chain seq x y z
N MET A 1 8.66 -36.56 -21.67
CA MET A 1 9.60 -36.95 -20.60
C MET A 1 10.30 -35.73 -19.99
N HIS A 2 10.90 -34.78 -20.73
CA HIS A 2 11.61 -33.64 -20.08
C HIS A 2 10.80 -32.36 -19.80
N VAL A 3 9.58 -32.21 -20.34
CA VAL A 3 8.75 -31.02 -20.03
C VAL A 3 7.92 -31.23 -18.77
N GLN A 4 7.57 -32.48 -18.46
CA GLN A 4 6.89 -32.86 -17.22
C GLN A 4 7.79 -32.67 -15.98
N GLU A 5 9.07 -33.06 -16.04
CA GLU A 5 10.05 -32.81 -14.96
C GLU A 5 10.33 -31.31 -14.75
N TRP A 6 10.28 -30.51 -15.82
CA TRP A 6 10.48 -29.06 -15.73
C TRP A 6 9.24 -28.35 -15.14
N LEU A 7 8.03 -28.87 -15.39
CA LEU A 7 6.77 -28.40 -14.80
C LEU A 7 6.59 -28.84 -13.34
N GLU A 8 7.04 -30.05 -12.98
CA GLU A 8 7.13 -30.52 -11.58
C GLU A 8 8.23 -29.76 -10.78
N GLN A 9 9.21 -29.19 -11.48
CA GLN A 9 10.25 -28.29 -10.95
C GLN A 9 9.96 -26.79 -11.18
N VAL A 10 8.73 -26.37 -11.53
CA VAL A 10 8.26 -25.00 -11.23
C VAL A 10 7.63 -25.07 -9.85
N PRO A 11 8.45 -25.21 -8.78
CA PRO A 11 8.02 -25.93 -7.61
C PRO A 11 7.40 -24.91 -6.65
N ALA A 12 6.78 -25.36 -5.58
CA ALA A 12 6.35 -24.50 -4.48
C ALA A 12 7.39 -23.42 -4.08
N VAL A 13 8.69 -23.68 -4.31
CA VAL A 13 9.82 -22.75 -4.18
C VAL A 13 9.66 -21.44 -4.95
N SER A 14 9.20 -21.44 -6.21
CA SER A 14 9.02 -20.20 -6.98
C SER A 14 7.85 -19.37 -6.44
N ILE A 15 6.82 -20.01 -5.92
CA ILE A 15 5.70 -19.35 -5.22
C ILE A 15 6.20 -18.76 -3.89
N TYR A 16 6.97 -19.51 -3.08
CA TYR A 16 7.56 -19.00 -1.85
C TYR A 16 8.50 -17.81 -2.09
N ALA A 17 9.35 -17.91 -3.13
CA ALA A 17 10.29 -16.85 -3.49
C ALA A 17 9.56 -15.61 -4.00
N LEU A 18 8.53 -15.77 -4.84
CA LEU A 18 7.72 -14.67 -5.34
C LEU A 18 6.98 -13.97 -4.20
N VAL A 19 6.38 -14.72 -3.28
CA VAL A 19 5.69 -14.17 -2.11
C VAL A 19 6.65 -13.42 -1.21
N GLY A 20 7.80 -14.01 -0.89
CA GLY A 20 8.86 -13.34 -0.12
C GLY A 20 9.38 -12.07 -0.79
N LEU A 21 9.57 -12.09 -2.12
CA LEU A 21 10.04 -10.95 -2.90
C LEU A 21 9.00 -9.83 -2.94
N VAL A 22 7.74 -10.14 -3.28
CA VAL A 22 6.67 -9.14 -3.37
C VAL A 22 6.45 -8.47 -2.02
N ILE A 23 6.40 -9.25 -0.94
CA ILE A 23 6.24 -8.72 0.42
C ILE A 23 7.48 -7.92 0.83
N GLY A 24 8.68 -8.36 0.47
CA GLY A 24 9.91 -7.61 0.73
C GLY A 24 9.96 -6.29 -0.01
N LEU A 25 9.54 -6.26 -1.28
CA LEU A 25 9.43 -5.02 -2.06
C LEU A 25 8.34 -4.09 -1.50
N GLU A 26 7.23 -4.65 -1.02
CA GLU A 26 6.19 -3.89 -0.34
C GLU A 26 6.74 -3.23 0.94
N SER A 27 7.41 -4.04 1.76
CA SER A 27 8.01 -3.61 3.04
C SER A 27 9.19 -2.64 2.86
N LEU A 28 9.82 -2.64 1.68
CA LEU A 28 10.86 -1.66 1.33
C LEU A 28 10.29 -0.24 1.22
N GLY A 29 9.02 -0.09 0.83
CA GLY A 29 8.42 1.21 0.56
C GLY A 29 7.56 1.28 -0.70
N ILE A 30 7.53 0.21 -1.50
CA ILE A 30 6.83 0.21 -2.80
C ILE A 30 5.38 -0.21 -2.56
N PRO A 31 4.37 0.56 -2.97
CA PRO A 31 2.97 0.16 -2.80
C PRO A 31 2.64 -0.98 -3.76
N LEU A 32 2.94 -2.21 -3.36
CA LEU A 32 2.60 -3.45 -4.06
C LEU A 32 1.42 -4.13 -3.36
N PRO A 33 0.58 -4.87 -4.09
CA PRO A 33 -0.52 -5.63 -3.50
C PRO A 33 -0.04 -6.95 -2.87
N GLY A 34 0.97 -6.92 -2.00
CA GLY A 34 1.57 -8.13 -1.43
C GLY A 34 0.61 -8.92 -0.54
N GLU A 35 -0.34 -8.25 0.09
CA GLU A 35 -1.41 -8.88 0.87
C GLU A 35 -2.32 -9.77 0.00
N ILE A 36 -2.66 -9.31 -1.22
CA ILE A 36 -3.45 -10.10 -2.18
C ILE A 36 -2.66 -11.31 -2.67
N VAL A 37 -1.35 -11.13 -2.93
CA VAL A 37 -0.46 -12.20 -3.37
C VAL A 37 -0.30 -13.26 -2.29
N LEU A 38 -0.13 -12.85 -1.03
CA LEU A 38 -0.04 -13.77 0.11
C LEU A 38 -1.32 -14.57 0.31
N VAL A 39 -2.49 -13.91 0.27
CA VAL A 39 -3.80 -14.58 0.42
C VAL A 39 -4.03 -15.56 -0.73
N SER A 40 -3.74 -15.15 -1.96
CA SER A 40 -3.88 -16.01 -3.14
C SER A 40 -2.97 -17.24 -3.06
N ALA A 41 -1.71 -17.05 -2.63
CA ALA A 41 -0.75 -18.14 -2.44
C ALA A 41 -1.15 -19.08 -1.29
N ALA A 42 -1.69 -18.52 -0.19
CA ALA A 42 -2.18 -19.30 0.94
C ALA A 42 -3.39 -20.16 0.55
N LEU A 43 -4.34 -19.60 -0.21
CA LEU A 43 -5.48 -20.34 -0.74
C LEU A 43 -5.04 -21.46 -1.68
N LEU A 44 -4.08 -21.18 -2.57
CA LEU A 44 -3.51 -22.19 -3.45
C LEU A 44 -2.85 -23.32 -2.64
N SER A 45 -2.14 -22.97 -1.57
CA SER A 45 -1.51 -23.96 -0.66
C SER A 45 -2.50 -24.81 0.13
N SER A 46 -3.69 -24.29 0.39
CA SER A 46 -4.75 -25.05 1.05
C SER A 46 -5.44 -26.04 0.12
N GLN A 47 -5.35 -25.84 -1.20
CA GLN A 47 -6.02 -26.67 -2.20
C GLN A 47 -5.08 -27.71 -2.84
N HIS A 48 -3.78 -27.43 -2.89
CA HIS A 48 -2.76 -28.30 -3.46
C HIS A 48 -1.76 -28.73 -2.38
N GLY A 49 -1.62 -30.04 -2.16
CA GLY A 49 -0.80 -30.62 -1.08
C GLY A 49 0.71 -30.36 -1.18
N ASP A 50 1.18 -29.79 -2.29
CA ASP A 50 2.61 -29.57 -2.56
C ASP A 50 3.16 -28.29 -1.93
N ILE A 51 2.30 -27.40 -1.42
CA ILE A 51 2.69 -26.11 -0.83
C ILE A 51 2.38 -26.11 0.67
N ASN A 52 3.41 -26.02 1.50
CA ASN A 52 3.29 -25.97 2.95
C ASN A 52 3.01 -24.52 3.42
N PRO A 53 1.85 -24.25 4.05
CA PRO A 53 1.49 -22.91 4.49
C PRO A 53 2.42 -22.34 5.59
N VAL A 54 3.07 -23.20 6.36
CA VAL A 54 4.07 -22.78 7.38
C VAL A 54 5.32 -22.24 6.70
N ILE A 55 5.81 -22.91 5.65
CA ILE A 55 6.97 -22.46 4.88
C ILE A 55 6.63 -21.17 4.14
N LEU A 56 5.43 -21.08 3.55
CA LEU A 56 4.92 -19.87 2.91
C LEU A 56 4.92 -18.67 3.88
N GLY A 57 4.37 -18.85 5.08
CA GLY A 57 4.35 -17.83 6.13
C GLY A 57 5.73 -17.43 6.62
N ALA A 58 6.66 -18.38 6.73
CA ALA A 58 8.05 -18.12 7.06
C ALA A 58 8.76 -17.28 5.98
N CYS A 59 8.59 -17.62 4.70
CA CYS A 59 9.13 -16.86 3.57
C CYS A 59 8.54 -15.44 3.49
N ALA A 60 7.23 -15.30 3.72
CA ALA A 60 6.56 -14.00 3.79
C ALA A 60 7.13 -13.12 4.92
N THR A 61 7.29 -13.72 6.11
CA THR A 61 7.84 -13.03 7.28
C THR A 61 9.30 -12.63 7.05
N ALA A 62 10.12 -13.53 6.49
CA ALA A 62 11.51 -13.24 6.15
C ALA A 62 11.61 -12.13 5.10
N GLY A 63 10.80 -12.18 4.05
CA GLY A 63 10.68 -11.14 3.04
C GLY A 63 10.35 -9.78 3.65
N ALA A 64 9.35 -9.73 4.53
CA ALA A 64 8.96 -8.50 5.23
C ALA A 64 10.11 -7.91 6.07
N ILE A 65 10.77 -8.74 6.88
CA ILE A 65 11.88 -8.30 7.74
C ILE A 65 13.05 -7.79 6.89
N ILE A 66 13.41 -8.50 5.82
CA ILE A 66 14.49 -8.10 4.92
C ILE A 66 14.13 -6.79 4.21
N GLY A 67 12.90 -6.68 3.69
CA GLY A 67 12.39 -5.48 3.05
C GLY A 67 12.42 -4.26 3.97
N ASP A 68 11.88 -4.39 5.19
CA ASP A 68 11.89 -3.36 6.23
C ASP A 68 13.34 -2.91 6.56
N SER A 69 14.26 -3.88 6.62
CA SER A 69 15.68 -3.63 6.91
C SER A 69 16.40 -2.91 5.76
N ILE A 70 16.07 -3.27 4.51
CA ILE A 70 16.57 -2.58 3.31
C ILE A 70 16.01 -1.16 3.26
N GLY A 71 14.70 -0.98 3.49
CA GLY A 71 14.06 0.33 3.57
C GLY A 71 14.73 1.23 4.61
N TYR A 72 15.03 0.67 5.79
CA TYR A 72 15.81 1.35 6.82
C TYR A 72 17.22 1.72 6.36
N ALA A 73 17.94 0.81 5.69
CA ALA A 73 19.28 1.08 5.18
C ALA A 73 19.27 2.16 4.09
N ILE A 74 18.28 2.16 3.20
CA ILE A 74 18.05 3.19 2.19
C ILE A 74 17.77 4.53 2.86
N GLY A 75 16.88 4.58 3.86
CA GLY A 75 16.63 5.80 4.63
C GLY A 75 17.89 6.33 5.33
N ARG A 76 18.69 5.44 5.93
CA ARG A 76 19.92 5.79 6.66
C ARG A 76 21.05 6.27 5.74
N LYS A 77 21.20 5.67 4.56
CA LYS A 77 22.15 6.13 3.52
C LYS A 77 21.66 7.39 2.80
N GLY A 78 20.36 7.48 2.54
CA GLY A 78 19.69 8.61 1.90
C GLY A 78 19.70 9.89 2.73
N GLY A 79 19.76 9.79 4.07
CA GLY A 79 20.15 10.83 5.01
C GLY A 79 19.75 12.27 4.63
N ARG A 80 20.76 13.16 4.51
CA ARG A 80 20.59 14.59 4.20
C ARG A 80 19.96 14.89 2.82
N PRO A 81 20.34 14.23 1.71
CA PRO A 81 19.70 14.49 0.41
C PRO A 81 18.23 14.07 0.36
N LEU A 82 17.83 12.98 1.03
CA LEU A 82 16.43 12.58 1.11
C LEU A 82 15.64 13.55 2.01
N LEU A 83 16.22 13.97 3.14
CA LEU A 83 15.64 15.04 3.96
C LEU A 83 15.45 16.30 3.14
N ALA A 84 16.47 16.80 2.45
CA ALA A 84 16.40 17.99 1.60
C ALA A 84 15.32 17.87 0.50
N TRP A 85 15.14 16.69 -0.09
CA TRP A 85 14.05 16.43 -1.01
C TRP A 85 12.67 16.47 -0.32
N LEU A 86 12.55 15.90 0.88
CA LEU A 86 11.33 16.00 1.70
C LEU A 86 11.05 17.43 2.17
N GLU A 87 12.07 18.22 2.54
CA GLU A 87 11.90 19.65 2.88
C GLU A 87 11.36 20.42 1.67
N ARG A 88 11.83 20.07 0.46
CA ARG A 88 11.39 20.71 -0.79
C ARG A 88 9.97 20.30 -1.21
N LYS A 89 9.56 19.06 -0.92
CA LYS A 89 8.23 18.52 -1.28
C LYS A 89 7.15 18.81 -0.21
N PHE A 90 7.56 18.86 1.05
CA PHE A 90 6.69 19.08 2.22
C PHE A 90 7.24 20.16 3.16
N PRO A 91 7.38 21.41 2.70
CA PRO A 91 8.07 22.48 3.43
C PRO A 91 7.45 22.84 4.78
N LYS A 92 6.14 22.62 4.96
CA LYS A 92 5.44 22.89 6.23
C LYS A 92 5.76 21.87 7.34
N HIS A 93 6.10 20.63 6.99
CA HIS A 93 6.32 19.54 7.97
C HIS A 93 7.80 19.18 8.14
N PHE A 94 8.62 19.40 7.10
CA PHE A 94 10.04 19.04 7.08
C PHE A 94 10.98 20.26 7.08
N GLY A 95 10.62 21.38 7.72
CA GLY A 95 11.59 22.46 7.94
C GLY A 95 12.71 22.04 8.91
N ALA A 96 13.91 22.62 8.79
CA ALA A 96 15.08 22.27 9.61
C ALA A 96 14.81 22.22 11.13
N ALA A 97 13.98 23.13 11.65
CA ALA A 97 13.57 23.14 13.06
C ALA A 97 12.63 21.95 13.43
N ASN A 98 11.73 21.57 12.52
CA ASN A 98 10.82 20.45 12.71
C ASN A 98 11.56 19.12 12.59
N VAL A 99 12.54 19.01 11.68
CA VAL A 99 13.40 17.84 11.54
C VAL A 99 14.24 17.63 12.80
N ALA A 100 14.85 18.68 13.35
CA ALA A 100 15.61 18.58 14.60
C ALA A 100 14.72 18.20 15.80
N THR A 101 13.49 18.69 15.83
CA THR A 101 12.50 18.34 16.86
C THR A 101 12.00 16.90 16.71
N ALA A 102 11.76 16.47 15.48
CA ALA A 102 11.39 15.10 15.14
C ALA A 102 12.51 14.15 15.52
N GLU A 103 13.77 14.46 15.21
CA GLU A 103 14.94 13.65 15.57
C GLU A 103 15.06 13.50 17.10
N ARG A 104 14.95 14.59 17.88
CA ARG A 104 14.95 14.52 19.36
C ARG A 104 13.79 13.70 19.91
N SER A 105 12.60 13.83 19.32
CA SER A 105 11.41 13.08 19.73
C SER A 105 11.55 11.61 19.38
N PHE A 106 12.12 11.28 18.22
CA PHE A 106 12.40 9.91 17.77
C PHE A 106 13.52 9.24 18.58
N GLN A 107 14.49 10.01 19.09
CA GLN A 107 15.50 9.46 20.01
C GLN A 107 14.86 8.92 21.31
N LYS A 108 13.80 9.58 21.80
CA LYS A 108 13.07 9.16 23.02
C LYS A 108 11.95 8.16 22.74
N TRP A 109 11.16 8.37 21.68
CA TRP A 109 9.92 7.65 21.41
C TRP A 109 9.93 6.84 20.10
N GLY A 110 11.06 6.76 19.40
CA GLY A 110 11.15 6.14 18.07
C GLY A 110 10.74 4.67 18.05
N MET A 111 11.01 3.91 19.12
CA MET A 111 10.52 2.53 19.24
C MET A 111 8.99 2.47 19.25
N TRP A 112 8.33 3.34 20.02
CA TRP A 112 6.88 3.42 20.07
C TRP A 112 6.30 3.92 18.74
N ALA A 113 6.96 4.88 18.09
CA ALA A 113 6.54 5.37 16.78
C ALA A 113 6.55 4.28 15.71
N VAL A 114 7.61 3.44 15.68
CA VAL A 114 7.69 2.29 14.76
C VAL A 114 6.67 1.22 15.13
N PHE A 115 6.55 0.90 16.42
CA PHE A 115 5.60 -0.09 16.92
C PHE A 115 4.15 0.27 16.57
N PHE A 116 3.69 1.47 16.94
CA PHE A 116 2.33 1.93 16.65
C PHE A 116 2.13 2.25 15.17
N GLY A 117 3.15 2.72 14.47
CA GLY A 117 3.11 2.96 13.02
C GLY A 117 2.77 1.69 12.24
N ARG A 118 3.12 0.51 12.78
CA ARG A 118 2.82 -0.78 12.16
C ARG A 118 1.34 -1.14 12.10
N PHE A 119 0.52 -0.53 12.96
CA PHE A 119 -0.94 -0.71 12.94
C PHE A 119 -1.63 0.13 11.85
N ILE A 120 -0.91 1.08 11.25
CA ILE A 120 -1.46 1.97 10.23
C ILE A 120 -0.81 1.62 8.88
N ALA A 121 -1.62 1.14 7.92
CA ALA A 121 -1.16 0.58 6.66
C ALA A 121 -0.21 1.49 5.86
N LEU A 122 -0.43 2.80 5.86
CA LEU A 122 0.49 3.75 5.21
C LEU A 122 1.77 3.96 6.02
N LEU A 123 1.66 4.14 7.34
CA LEU A 123 2.84 4.37 8.18
C LEU A 123 3.75 3.15 8.26
N ARG A 124 3.22 1.91 8.15
CA ARG A 124 4.03 0.68 8.17
C ARG A 124 5.07 0.69 7.04
N ILE A 125 4.66 1.11 5.83
CA ILE A 125 5.51 1.16 4.63
C ILE A 125 6.60 2.23 4.78
N PHE A 126 6.27 3.35 5.43
CA PHE A 126 7.23 4.43 5.66
C PHE A 126 8.09 4.25 6.92
N ALA A 127 7.75 3.32 7.81
CA ALA A 127 8.41 3.16 9.11
C ALA A 127 9.90 2.85 8.97
N GLY A 128 10.28 1.93 8.07
CA GLY A 128 11.67 1.59 7.78
C GLY A 128 12.46 2.81 7.27
N PRO A 129 12.08 3.38 6.11
CA PRO A 129 12.75 4.56 5.56
C PRO A 129 12.83 5.74 6.53
N LEU A 130 11.74 6.09 7.23
CA LEU A 130 11.73 7.20 8.22
C LEU A 130 12.67 6.93 9.40
N ALA A 131 12.65 5.72 9.96
CA ALA A 131 13.55 5.35 11.05
C ALA A 131 15.03 5.40 10.62
N GLY A 132 15.31 5.05 9.35
CA GLY A 132 16.61 5.19 8.74
C GLY A 132 17.04 6.65 8.60
N VAL A 133 16.17 7.50 8.04
CA VAL A 133 16.41 8.94 7.85
C VAL A 133 16.71 9.65 9.17
N LEU A 134 15.95 9.32 10.22
CA LEU A 134 16.13 9.88 11.57
C LEU A 134 17.27 9.22 12.36
N ARG A 135 18.10 8.39 11.71
CA ARG A 135 19.28 7.72 12.27
C ARG A 135 19.02 6.95 13.56
N MET A 136 17.83 6.37 13.70
CA MET A 136 17.50 5.49 14.82
C MET A 136 18.48 4.32 14.89
N PRO A 137 18.94 3.84 16.06
CA PRO A 137 19.77 2.63 16.14
C PRO A 137 19.03 1.40 15.57
N TYR A 138 19.69 0.65 14.68
CA TYR A 138 19.06 -0.46 13.94
C TYR A 138 18.44 -1.52 14.85
N TRP A 139 19.10 -1.87 15.97
CA TRP A 139 18.57 -2.85 16.92
C TRP A 139 17.25 -2.40 17.56
N LYS A 140 17.09 -1.09 17.86
CA LYS A 140 15.85 -0.55 18.40
C LYS A 140 14.73 -0.63 17.36
N PHE A 141 15.05 -0.32 16.10
CA PHE A 141 14.12 -0.44 14.98
C PHE A 141 13.67 -1.89 14.83
N LEU A 142 14.62 -2.83 14.75
CA LEU A 142 14.33 -4.24 14.54
C LEU A 142 13.45 -4.82 15.65
N ILE A 143 13.74 -4.52 16.93
CA ILE A 143 12.93 -4.98 18.06
C ILE A 143 11.51 -4.42 17.97
N ALA A 144 11.35 -3.11 17.76
CA ALA A 144 10.02 -2.49 17.65
C ALA A 144 9.24 -3.04 16.45
N ASN A 145 9.94 -3.29 15.34
CA ASN A 145 9.39 -3.80 14.10
C ASN A 145 8.89 -5.25 14.24
N VAL A 146 9.71 -6.12 14.83
CA VAL A 146 9.37 -7.53 15.07
C VAL A 146 8.24 -7.64 16.10
N LEU A 147 8.35 -6.94 17.23
CA LEU A 147 7.29 -6.96 18.26
C LEU A 147 5.98 -6.40 17.73
N GLY A 148 6.01 -5.28 17.02
CA GLY A 148 4.83 -4.72 16.37
C GLY A 148 4.22 -5.69 15.36
N GLY A 149 5.07 -6.42 14.62
CA GLY A 149 4.63 -7.44 13.66
C GLY A 149 3.94 -8.63 14.32
N ILE A 150 4.53 -9.16 15.39
CA ILE A 150 3.96 -10.28 16.15
C ILE A 150 2.62 -9.86 16.77
N VAL A 151 2.56 -8.70 17.43
CA VAL A 151 1.34 -8.21 18.09
C VAL A 151 0.26 -7.90 17.06
N TRP A 152 0.61 -7.25 15.94
CA TRP A 152 -0.36 -6.95 14.90
C TRP A 152 -0.87 -8.22 14.21
N ALA A 153 0.01 -9.14 13.82
CA ALA A 153 -0.39 -10.39 13.16
C ALA A 153 -1.20 -11.26 14.11
N GLY A 154 -0.68 -11.54 15.31
CA GLY A 154 -1.38 -12.34 16.31
C GLY A 154 -2.69 -11.72 16.77
N GLY A 155 -2.70 -10.40 17.01
CA GLY A 155 -3.89 -9.66 17.39
C GLY A 155 -4.96 -9.64 16.29
N THR A 156 -4.57 -9.37 15.05
CA THR A 156 -5.49 -9.36 13.91
C THR A 156 -6.04 -10.76 13.65
N THR A 157 -5.19 -11.80 13.67
CA THR A 157 -5.64 -13.19 13.53
C THR A 157 -6.59 -13.59 14.66
N ALA A 158 -6.28 -13.26 15.91
CA ALA A 158 -7.16 -13.56 17.04
C ALA A 158 -8.52 -12.85 16.92
N VAL A 159 -8.51 -11.55 16.59
CA VAL A 159 -9.73 -10.77 16.38
C VAL A 159 -10.57 -11.36 15.25
N ILE A 160 -9.96 -11.67 14.09
CA ILE A 160 -10.66 -12.29 12.96
C ILE A 160 -11.19 -13.68 13.34
N TYR A 161 -10.43 -14.47 14.07
CA TYR A 161 -10.84 -15.81 14.50
C TYR A 161 -12.02 -15.76 15.47
N TYR A 162 -11.94 -14.98 16.55
CA TYR A 162 -13.03 -14.88 17.53
C TYR A 162 -14.27 -14.21 16.95
N ILE A 163 -14.10 -13.16 16.14
CA ILE A 163 -15.22 -12.58 15.39
C ILE A 163 -15.77 -13.62 14.42
N GLY A 164 -14.94 -14.38 13.72
CA GLY A 164 -15.36 -15.42 12.79
C GLY A 164 -16.17 -16.53 13.46
N VAL A 165 -15.76 -17.00 14.63
CA VAL A 165 -16.47 -18.02 15.42
C VAL A 165 -17.82 -17.50 15.92
N VAL A 166 -17.87 -16.28 16.48
CA VAL A 166 -19.13 -15.65 16.93
C VAL A 166 -20.03 -15.28 15.75
N ALA A 167 -19.41 -14.84 14.65
CA ALA A 167 -20.09 -14.51 13.42
C ALA A 167 -20.61 -15.77 12.73
N GLU A 168 -20.02 -16.96 12.89
CA GLU A 168 -20.54 -18.19 12.30
C GLU A 168 -21.94 -18.54 12.82
N ASP A 169 -22.15 -18.41 14.14
CA ASP A 169 -23.44 -18.66 14.78
C ASP A 169 -24.48 -17.57 14.46
N TRP A 170 -24.03 -16.31 14.34
CA TRP A 170 -24.89 -15.18 13.92
C TRP A 170 -25.19 -15.18 12.40
N LEU A 171 -24.21 -15.51 11.56
CA LEU A 171 -24.29 -15.56 10.10
C LEU A 171 -25.21 -16.69 9.65
N LYS A 172 -25.23 -17.85 10.32
CA LYS A 172 -26.22 -18.90 10.01
C LYS A 172 -27.66 -18.43 10.18
N ARG A 173 -27.91 -17.44 11.05
CA ARG A 173 -29.26 -16.89 11.32
C ARG A 173 -29.57 -15.60 10.54
N PHE A 174 -28.56 -14.80 10.21
CA PHE A 174 -28.70 -13.52 9.48
C PHE A 174 -28.16 -13.54 8.04
N SER A 175 -27.72 -14.69 7.52
CA SER A 175 -27.02 -14.86 6.22
C SER A 175 -27.68 -14.11 5.07
N TYR A 176 -29.01 -14.19 4.96
CA TYR A 176 -29.77 -13.57 3.88
C TYR A 176 -29.84 -12.04 4.01
N VAL A 177 -29.90 -11.50 5.23
CA VAL A 177 -29.98 -10.05 5.49
C VAL A 177 -28.61 -9.41 5.34
N GLY A 178 -27.55 -10.07 5.82
CA GLY A 178 -26.16 -9.61 5.66
C GLY A 178 -25.73 -9.57 4.20
N LEU A 179 -26.05 -10.62 3.43
CA LEU A 179 -25.81 -10.64 1.98
C LEU A 179 -26.60 -9.54 1.26
N GLY A 180 -27.86 -9.31 1.64
CA GLY A 180 -28.69 -8.24 1.11
C GLY A 180 -28.08 -6.85 1.34
N ILE A 181 -27.61 -6.56 2.57
CA ILE A 181 -26.99 -5.28 2.91
C ILE A 181 -25.65 -5.11 2.19
N ALA A 182 -24.81 -6.15 2.13
CA ALA A 182 -23.53 -6.10 1.42
C ALA A 182 -23.71 -5.85 -0.09
N VAL A 183 -24.70 -6.51 -0.71
CA VAL A 183 -25.06 -6.27 -2.11
C VAL A 183 -25.61 -4.86 -2.30
N LEU A 184 -26.46 -4.36 -1.40
CA LEU A 184 -26.98 -2.99 -1.48
C LEU A 184 -25.89 -1.93 -1.32
N ILE A 185 -24.94 -2.12 -0.41
CA ILE A 185 -23.80 -1.21 -0.23
C ILE A 185 -22.86 -1.28 -1.45
N GLY A 186 -22.58 -2.49 -1.96
CA GLY A 186 -21.75 -2.69 -3.15
C GLY A 186 -22.36 -2.06 -4.40
N VAL A 187 -23.64 -2.33 -4.66
CA VAL A 187 -24.38 -1.74 -5.78
C VAL A 187 -24.55 -0.23 -5.59
N GLY A 188 -24.87 0.24 -4.39
CA GLY A 188 -24.98 1.66 -4.07
C GLY A 188 -23.67 2.41 -4.32
N SER A 189 -22.55 1.85 -3.87
CA SER A 189 -21.21 2.41 -4.11
C SER A 189 -20.84 2.40 -5.59
N MET A 190 -21.10 1.30 -6.30
CA MET A 190 -20.87 1.17 -7.74
C MET A 190 -21.69 2.21 -8.54
N LEU A 191 -22.96 2.40 -8.18
CA LEU A 191 -23.84 3.38 -8.81
C LEU A 191 -23.44 4.82 -8.48
N PHE A 192 -22.99 5.08 -7.25
CA PHE A 192 -22.50 6.40 -6.84
C PHE A 192 -21.23 6.78 -7.62
N VAL A 193 -20.28 5.86 -7.75
CA VAL A 193 -19.05 6.07 -8.54
C VAL A 193 -19.38 6.26 -10.02
N LYS A 194 -20.26 5.44 -10.61
CA LYS A 194 -20.69 5.62 -12.00
C LYS A 194 -21.43 6.94 -12.22
N ARG A 195 -22.25 7.39 -11.27
CA ARG A 195 -22.96 8.68 -11.35
C ARG A 195 -22.00 9.86 -11.24
N ARG A 196 -21.01 9.80 -10.34
CA ARG A 196 -19.94 10.79 -10.23
C ARG A 196 -19.09 10.84 -11.51
N ALA A 197 -18.68 9.69 -12.03
CA ALA A 197 -17.90 9.61 -13.27
C ALA A 197 -18.66 10.17 -14.48
N LYS A 198 -19.96 9.85 -14.62
CA LYS A 198 -20.80 10.42 -15.68
C LYS A 198 -21.03 11.91 -15.55
N LYS A 199 -21.22 12.44 -14.33
CA LYS A 199 -21.34 13.89 -14.10
C LYS A 199 -20.06 14.63 -14.47
N VAL A 200 -18.91 14.12 -14.05
CA VAL A 200 -17.61 14.73 -14.37
C VAL A 200 -17.32 14.67 -15.87
N ALA A 201 -17.69 13.57 -16.55
CA ALA A 201 -17.56 13.47 -18.01
C ALA A 201 -18.49 14.44 -18.75
N ALA A 202 -19.74 14.59 -18.30
CA ALA A 202 -20.70 15.52 -18.89
C ALA A 202 -20.31 16.99 -18.66
N GLU A 203 -19.76 17.32 -17.49
CA GLU A 203 -19.22 18.65 -17.19
C GLU A 203 -17.99 18.95 -18.06
N ALA A 204 -17.10 17.97 -18.29
CA ALA A 204 -15.95 18.12 -19.17
C ALA A 204 -16.34 18.25 -20.66
N GLU A 205 -17.35 17.51 -21.13
CA GLU A 205 -17.90 17.66 -22.49
C GLU A 205 -18.58 19.02 -22.69
N ALA A 206 -19.31 19.52 -21.69
CA ALA A 206 -19.94 20.83 -21.73
C ALA A 206 -18.90 21.97 -21.72
N GLU A 207 -17.81 21.83 -20.95
CA GLU A 207 -16.71 22.80 -20.91
C GLU A 207 -15.90 22.79 -22.22
N ALA A 208 -15.68 21.61 -22.83
CA ALA A 208 -15.05 21.48 -24.14
C ALA A 208 -15.90 22.10 -25.27
N ALA A 209 -17.22 21.87 -25.26
CA ALA A 209 -18.15 22.46 -26.23
C ALA A 209 -18.28 23.98 -26.06
N ALA A 210 -18.13 24.50 -24.84
CA ALA A 210 -18.11 25.94 -24.58
C ALA A 210 -16.80 26.63 -24.98
N ALA A 211 -15.69 25.88 -25.11
CA ALA A 211 -14.38 26.41 -25.50
C ALA A 211 -14.17 26.50 -27.03
N GLU A 212 -14.88 25.69 -27.84
CA GLU A 212 -14.82 25.72 -29.31
C GLU A 212 -15.19 27.07 -29.96
N PRO A 213 -16.23 27.82 -29.54
CA PRO A 213 -16.59 29.09 -30.20
C PRO A 213 -15.59 30.23 -29.92
N ALA A 214 -14.79 30.15 -28.85
CA ALA A 214 -13.79 31.19 -28.53
C ALA A 214 -12.52 31.06 -29.40
N ALA A 215 -12.13 29.84 -29.78
CA ALA A 215 -10.98 29.59 -30.63
C ALA A 215 -11.24 29.98 -32.11
N SER A 216 -12.48 29.82 -32.61
CA SER A 216 -12.84 30.21 -33.98
C SER A 216 -13.00 31.72 -34.14
N ALA A 217 -13.51 32.43 -33.13
CA ALA A 217 -13.62 33.88 -33.14
C ALA A 217 -12.25 34.58 -33.13
N THR A 218 -11.29 34.08 -32.35
CA THR A 218 -9.94 34.66 -32.27
C THR A 218 -9.14 34.48 -33.57
N ALA A 219 -9.46 33.47 -34.39
CA ALA A 219 -8.83 33.24 -35.68
C ALA A 219 -9.42 34.13 -36.80
N ALA A 220 -10.70 34.48 -36.73
CA ALA A 220 -11.37 35.34 -37.70
C ALA A 220 -10.95 36.81 -37.60
N GLU A 221 -10.58 37.29 -36.41
CA GLU A 221 -10.22 38.70 -36.17
C GLU A 221 -8.78 39.07 -36.60
N ARG A 222 -7.96 38.08 -37.00
CA ARG A 222 -6.56 38.31 -37.45
C ARG A 222 -6.38 38.45 -38.97
N GLN A 223 -7.46 38.55 -39.76
CA GLN A 223 -7.32 38.85 -41.19
C GLN A 223 -7.08 40.36 -41.40
N PRO A 224 -5.97 40.76 -42.04
CA PRO A 224 -5.67 42.17 -42.27
C PRO A 224 -6.56 42.70 -43.41
N VAL A 225 -7.23 43.83 -43.14
CA VAL A 225 -8.11 44.53 -44.09
C VAL A 225 -7.28 45.01 -45.30
N PRO A 226 -7.65 44.69 -46.55
CA PRO A 226 -6.98 45.23 -47.72
C PRO A 226 -7.43 46.68 -47.94
N VAL A 227 -6.45 47.58 -48.01
CA VAL A 227 -6.61 49.00 -48.36
C VAL A 227 -7.01 49.07 -49.84
N ALA A 228 -8.14 49.73 -50.13
CA ALA A 228 -8.62 49.97 -51.48
C ALA A 228 -8.22 51.38 -51.95
N ASP A 229 -7.66 51.47 -53.16
CA ASP A 229 -7.68 52.66 -54.02
C ASP A 229 -8.70 52.45 -55.14
#